data_AF-A0A2R6S1B6-F1
#
_entry.id   AF-A0A2R6S1B6-F1
#
_cell.length_a   1.000
_cell.length_b   1.000
_cell.length_c   1.000
_cell.angle_alpha   90.00
_cell.angle_beta   90.00
_cell.angle_gamma   90.00
#
_symmetry.space_group_name_H-M   'P 1'
#
loop_
_entity.id
_entity.type
_entity.pdbx_description
1 polymer ?
#
loop_
_entity_poly.entity_id
_entity_poly.type
_entity_poly.pdbx_seq_one_letter_code
_entity_poly.pdbx_strand_id
1 'polypeptide(L)'
;MDKLPLIKSLVEKLALNLNVPVSCKIRIFTNLQDTVTYARMLEDAGCSLLAVHGRTRDEKDSKKLRANWGAIKAVRDAVRIPVLANGNVRHMDDVHNCLKETGADGVLSAEALLENPALFAGFQTAEWALGSEENFEDGKLDQTDLLVEYLKLCEKYPVPWRMIRAHVHKLMGEWFRIYPHVREDLNAQSTLTFVFLYDMIGRLRELGRIPLYVKEAHAEEIYANGTGP
;
A
#
# COMPACT_ATOMS: atom_id res chain seq x y z
N MET A 1 -12.75 18.77 5.36
CA MET A 1 -14.02 18.26 4.80
C MET A 1 -15.10 19.29 5.09
N ASP A 2 -14.82 20.55 4.73
CA ASP A 2 -15.38 21.70 5.47
C ASP A 2 -16.43 22.44 4.62
N LYS A 3 -16.66 21.98 3.39
CA LYS A 3 -17.59 22.56 2.40
C LYS A 3 -18.42 21.45 1.76
N LEU A 4 -19.21 20.72 2.55
CA LEU A 4 -19.98 19.56 2.10
C LEU A 4 -20.87 19.85 0.87
N PRO A 5 -21.60 20.99 0.78
CA PRO A 5 -22.42 21.29 -0.40
C PRO A 5 -21.59 21.43 -1.68
N LEU A 6 -20.39 22.01 -1.59
CA LEU A 6 -19.49 22.12 -2.73
C LEU A 6 -18.99 20.73 -3.17
N ILE A 7 -18.62 19.88 -2.22
CA ILE A 7 -18.16 18.51 -2.51
C ILE A 7 -19.28 17.72 -3.20
N LYS A 8 -20.50 17.77 -2.68
CA LYS A 8 -21.68 17.14 -3.31
C LYS A 8 -21.84 17.59 -4.76
N SER A 9 -21.85 18.90 -5.00
CA SER A 9 -22.00 19.46 -6.34
C SER A 9 -20.88 19.05 -7.30
N LEU A 10 -19.65 18.90 -6.82
CA LEU A 10 -18.54 18.41 -7.64
C LEU A 10 -18.76 16.96 -8.07
N VAL A 11 -19.13 16.08 -7.13
CA VAL A 11 -19.38 14.66 -7.43
C VAL A 11 -20.57 14.50 -8.38
N GLU A 12 -21.68 15.22 -8.12
CA GLU A 12 -22.85 15.23 -9.01
C GLU A 12 -22.49 15.64 -10.44
N LYS A 13 -21.73 16.74 -10.59
CA LYS A 13 -21.33 17.21 -11.91
C LYS A 13 -20.43 16.20 -12.63
N LEU A 14 -19.49 15.58 -11.93
CA LEU A 14 -18.62 14.56 -12.53
C LEU A 14 -19.45 13.33 -12.95
N ALA A 15 -20.32 12.83 -12.07
CA ALA A 15 -21.13 11.65 -12.33
C ALA A 15 -22.12 11.84 -13.49
N LEU A 16 -22.67 13.05 -13.65
CA LEU A 16 -23.60 13.38 -14.73
C LEU A 16 -22.93 13.58 -16.09
N ASN A 17 -21.65 13.98 -16.14
CA ASN A 17 -20.99 14.44 -17.37
C ASN A 17 -19.87 13.51 -17.87
N LEU A 18 -19.46 12.51 -17.08
CA LEU A 18 -18.44 11.54 -17.47
C LEU A 18 -19.08 10.21 -17.86
N ASN A 19 -18.54 9.57 -18.90
CA ASN A 19 -18.95 8.23 -19.32
C ASN A 19 -18.24 7.11 -18.54
N VAL A 20 -17.41 7.47 -17.55
CA VAL A 20 -16.67 6.53 -16.70
C VAL A 20 -17.14 6.66 -15.26
N PRO A 21 -17.14 5.56 -14.46
CA PRO A 21 -17.57 5.62 -13.06
C PRO A 21 -16.75 6.61 -12.23
N VAL A 22 -17.43 7.36 -11.36
CA VAL A 22 -16.78 8.33 -10.46
C VAL A 22 -16.65 7.70 -9.08
N SER A 23 -15.42 7.45 -8.63
CA SER A 23 -15.13 6.97 -7.28
C SER A 23 -14.69 8.09 -6.35
N CYS A 24 -14.96 7.95 -5.05
CA CYS A 24 -14.48 8.89 -4.03
C CYS A 24 -13.54 8.18 -3.04
N LYS A 25 -12.51 8.88 -2.58
CA LYS A 25 -11.64 8.44 -1.47
C LYS A 25 -11.73 9.45 -0.33
N ILE A 26 -12.10 8.98 0.86
CA ILE A 26 -12.32 9.83 2.03
C ILE A 26 -11.49 9.39 3.23
N ARG A 27 -11.42 10.28 4.21
CA ARG A 27 -11.00 10.03 5.59
C ARG A 27 -12.23 10.16 6.48
N ILE A 28 -12.25 9.49 7.63
CA ILE A 28 -13.35 9.60 8.58
C ILE A 28 -13.35 10.97 9.30
N PHE A 29 -14.48 11.35 9.87
CA PHE A 29 -14.56 12.45 10.83
C PHE A 29 -14.37 11.92 12.26
N THR A 30 -14.14 12.83 13.21
CA THR A 30 -14.10 12.49 14.64
C THR A 30 -15.45 11.93 15.11
N ASN A 31 -16.56 12.48 14.61
CA ASN A 31 -17.88 11.95 14.86
C ASN A 31 -18.25 10.90 13.80
N LEU A 32 -18.66 9.72 14.25
CA LEU A 32 -19.03 8.61 13.37
C LEU A 32 -20.26 8.92 12.51
N GLN A 33 -21.27 9.59 13.08
CA GLN A 33 -22.50 9.92 12.36
C GLN A 33 -22.23 10.90 11.22
N ASP A 34 -21.31 11.84 11.39
CA ASP A 34 -20.88 12.76 10.32
C ASP A 34 -20.21 11.99 9.19
N THR A 35 -19.42 10.97 9.51
CA THR A 35 -18.79 10.08 8.52
C THR A 35 -19.83 9.32 7.71
N VAL A 36 -20.81 8.71 8.38
CA VAL A 36 -21.90 7.96 7.72
C VAL A 36 -22.75 8.88 6.85
N THR A 37 -23.12 10.06 7.36
CA THR A 37 -23.91 11.05 6.64
C THR A 37 -23.16 11.54 5.40
N TYR A 38 -21.86 11.77 5.52
CA TYR A 38 -21.02 12.17 4.40
C TYR A 38 -20.88 11.06 3.34
N ALA A 39 -20.74 9.80 3.75
CA ALA A 39 -20.68 8.67 2.83
C ALA A 39 -21.97 8.54 2.01
N ARG A 40 -23.14 8.63 2.65
CA ARG A 40 -24.46 8.62 1.95
C ARG A 40 -24.62 9.80 1.00
N MET A 41 -24.19 11.00 1.42
CA MET A 41 -24.21 12.18 0.56
C MET A 41 -23.38 11.99 -0.72
N LEU A 42 -22.25 11.29 -0.64
CA LEU A 42 -21.42 10.97 -1.82
C LEU A 42 -22.07 9.93 -2.72
N GLU A 43 -22.67 8.89 -2.14
CA GLU A 43 -23.46 7.89 -2.87
C GLU A 43 -24.64 8.55 -3.62
N ASP A 44 -25.44 9.37 -2.94
CA ASP A 44 -26.56 10.11 -3.52
C ASP A 44 -26.12 11.06 -4.64
N ALA A 45 -24.88 11.57 -4.57
CA ALA A 45 -24.27 12.41 -5.59
C ALA A 45 -23.78 11.63 -6.84
N GLY A 46 -23.92 10.31 -6.87
CA GLY A 46 -23.52 9.46 -7.99
C GLY A 46 -22.13 8.83 -7.87
N CYS A 47 -21.53 8.85 -6.67
CA CYS A 47 -20.31 8.07 -6.41
C CYS A 47 -20.58 6.58 -6.64
N SER A 48 -19.76 5.91 -7.45
CA SER A 48 -19.94 4.50 -7.81
C SER A 48 -19.11 3.53 -6.94
N LEU A 49 -18.08 4.03 -6.25
CA LEU A 49 -17.23 3.26 -5.33
C LEU A 49 -16.62 4.19 -4.28
N LEU A 50 -16.63 3.78 -3.01
CA LEU A 50 -16.12 4.59 -1.91
C LEU A 50 -14.91 3.92 -1.23
N ALA A 51 -13.74 4.55 -1.31
CA ALA A 51 -12.58 4.15 -0.53
C ALA A 51 -12.51 4.93 0.79
N VAL A 52 -12.52 4.24 1.93
CA VAL A 52 -12.56 4.87 3.27
C VAL A 52 -11.26 4.61 4.01
N HIS A 53 -10.50 5.66 4.31
CA HIS A 53 -9.39 5.58 5.25
C HIS A 53 -9.91 5.78 6.66
N GLY A 54 -9.77 4.78 7.53
CA GLY A 54 -10.21 4.78 8.93
C GLY A 54 -9.46 5.76 9.85
N ARG A 55 -8.83 6.80 9.33
CA ARG A 55 -8.17 7.86 10.10
C ARG A 55 -8.77 9.20 9.74
N THR A 56 -8.87 10.09 10.72
CA THR A 56 -9.28 11.48 10.51
C THR A 56 -8.21 12.27 9.76
N ARG A 57 -8.53 13.48 9.30
CA ARG A 57 -7.58 14.34 8.55
C ARG A 57 -6.30 14.64 9.34
N ASP A 58 -6.42 14.80 10.65
CA ASP A 58 -5.34 15.28 11.51
C ASP A 58 -4.46 14.12 12.03
N GLU A 59 -4.97 12.89 11.96
CA GLU A 59 -4.23 11.66 12.24
C GLU A 59 -3.34 11.27 11.05
N LYS A 60 -2.17 11.89 10.96
CA LYS A 60 -1.20 11.66 9.88
C LYS A 60 -0.20 10.55 10.17
N ASP A 61 0.05 10.22 11.43
CA ASP A 61 1.04 9.24 11.83
C ASP A 61 0.48 7.81 11.74
N SER A 62 0.85 7.11 10.66
CA SER A 62 0.39 5.75 10.37
C SER A 62 0.99 4.68 11.30
N LYS A 63 2.05 5.02 12.05
CA LYS A 63 2.77 4.10 12.93
C LYS A 63 2.22 4.14 14.35
N LYS A 64 1.73 5.30 14.81
CA LYS A 64 1.18 5.46 16.17
C LYS A 64 -0.32 5.22 16.26
N LEU A 65 -1.06 5.51 15.19
CA LEU A 65 -2.53 5.46 15.22
C LEU A 65 -3.03 4.38 14.26
N ARG A 66 -3.74 3.40 14.80
CA ARG A 66 -4.43 2.38 13.98
C ARG A 66 -5.66 3.01 13.31
N ALA A 67 -5.94 2.60 12.09
CA ALA A 67 -7.17 2.93 11.40
C ALA A 67 -8.36 2.32 12.16
N ASN A 68 -9.39 3.11 12.37
CA ASN A 68 -10.64 2.70 12.95
C ASN A 68 -11.47 1.90 11.93
N TRP A 69 -11.29 0.58 11.94
CA TRP A 69 -12.04 -0.35 11.09
C TRP A 69 -13.52 -0.41 11.47
N GLY A 70 -13.89 -0.19 12.74
CA GLY A 70 -15.29 -0.02 13.15
C GLY A 70 -16.01 1.14 12.44
N ALA A 71 -15.32 2.26 12.23
CA ALA A 71 -15.88 3.37 11.45
C ALA A 71 -16.04 3.03 9.96
N ILE A 72 -15.11 2.24 9.39
CA ILE A 72 -15.23 1.73 8.02
C ILE A 72 -16.42 0.78 7.90
N LYS A 73 -16.60 -0.13 8.88
CA LYS A 73 -17.76 -1.01 8.97
C LYS A 73 -19.07 -0.22 8.96
N ALA A 74 -19.19 0.79 9.80
CA ALA A 74 -20.39 1.61 9.88
C ALA A 74 -20.70 2.32 8.56
N VAL A 75 -19.68 2.75 7.81
CA VAL A 75 -19.86 3.29 6.45
C VAL A 75 -20.33 2.21 5.49
N ARG A 76 -19.68 1.04 5.48
CA ARG A 76 -20.06 -0.07 4.63
C ARG A 76 -21.52 -0.50 4.86
N ASP A 77 -21.93 -0.64 6.11
CA ASP A 77 -23.30 -1.04 6.45
C ASP A 77 -24.35 0.04 6.05
N ALA A 78 -23.93 1.28 5.81
CA ALA A 78 -24.81 2.41 5.57
C ALA A 78 -24.99 2.80 4.10
N VAL A 79 -24.14 2.33 3.18
CA VAL A 79 -24.19 2.59 1.74
C VAL A 79 -24.41 1.30 0.95
N ARG A 80 -24.89 1.41 -0.30
CA ARG A 80 -25.16 0.28 -1.19
C ARG A 80 -24.06 0.06 -2.23
N ILE A 81 -23.26 1.09 -2.51
CA ILE A 81 -22.11 1.01 -3.41
C ILE A 81 -20.93 0.21 -2.78
N PRO A 82 -20.04 -0.35 -3.60
CA PRO A 82 -18.82 -1.00 -3.10
C PRO A 82 -17.96 -0.07 -2.25
N VAL A 83 -17.44 -0.60 -1.14
CA VAL A 83 -16.56 0.10 -0.20
C VAL A 83 -15.20 -0.59 -0.15
N LEU A 84 -14.13 0.18 -0.33
CA LEU A 84 -12.75 -0.28 -0.13
C LEU A 84 -12.20 0.24 1.20
N ALA A 85 -11.77 -0.65 2.08
CA ALA A 85 -11.14 -0.30 3.34
C ALA A 85 -9.68 0.12 3.14
N ASN A 86 -9.25 1.24 3.74
CA ASN A 86 -7.88 1.72 3.67
C ASN A 86 -7.30 2.02 5.05
N GLY A 87 -6.06 1.58 5.27
CA GLY A 87 -5.30 1.83 6.48
C GLY A 87 -4.95 0.54 7.23
N ASN A 88 -3.68 0.44 7.65
CA ASN A 88 -3.12 -0.70 8.39
C ASN A 88 -3.24 -2.06 7.65
N VAL A 89 -3.03 -2.06 6.33
CA VAL A 89 -2.90 -3.30 5.53
C VAL A 89 -1.44 -3.45 5.09
N ARG A 90 -0.69 -4.34 5.74
CA ARG A 90 0.77 -4.50 5.56
C ARG A 90 1.20 -5.90 5.06
N HIS A 91 0.34 -6.89 5.22
CA HIS A 91 0.50 -8.26 4.72
C HIS A 91 -0.88 -8.89 4.49
N MET A 92 -0.93 -10.09 3.91
CA MET A 92 -2.20 -10.76 3.58
C MET A 92 -3.09 -11.04 4.80
N ASP A 93 -2.54 -11.36 5.97
CA ASP A 93 -3.37 -11.53 7.18
C ASP A 93 -4.12 -10.23 7.56
N ASP A 94 -3.51 -9.06 7.38
CA ASP A 94 -4.21 -7.79 7.59
C ASP A 94 -5.37 -7.62 6.58
N VAL A 95 -5.21 -8.09 5.34
CA VAL A 95 -6.28 -8.07 4.33
C VAL A 95 -7.46 -8.90 4.83
N HIS A 96 -7.22 -10.16 5.21
CA HIS A 96 -8.25 -11.06 5.69
C HIS A 96 -8.94 -10.53 6.96
N ASN A 97 -8.16 -10.04 7.92
CA ASN A 97 -8.69 -9.48 9.17
C ASN A 97 -9.50 -8.20 8.91
N CYS A 98 -9.02 -7.32 8.03
CA CYS A 98 -9.72 -6.09 7.67
C CYS A 98 -11.06 -6.40 7.00
N LEU A 99 -11.09 -7.32 6.03
CA LEU A 99 -12.34 -7.72 5.36
C LEU A 99 -13.32 -8.39 6.33
N LYS A 100 -12.82 -9.27 7.21
CA LYS A 100 -13.63 -9.93 8.25
C LYS A 100 -14.25 -8.93 9.22
N GLU A 101 -13.50 -7.95 9.69
CA GLU A 101 -13.98 -6.96 10.65
C GLU A 101 -14.89 -5.92 10.00
N THR A 102 -14.54 -5.44 8.81
CA THR A 102 -15.25 -4.33 8.17
C THR A 102 -16.44 -4.76 7.32
N GLY A 103 -16.40 -5.97 6.76
CA GLY A 103 -17.34 -6.39 5.71
C GLY A 103 -17.18 -5.60 4.39
N ALA A 104 -16.09 -4.86 4.22
CA ALA A 104 -15.79 -4.12 3.00
C ALA A 104 -15.61 -5.06 1.81
N ASP A 105 -15.84 -4.56 0.60
CA ASP A 105 -15.76 -5.35 -0.63
C ASP A 105 -14.32 -5.52 -1.15
N GLY A 106 -13.37 -4.79 -0.56
CA GLY A 106 -11.95 -4.89 -0.87
C GLY A 106 -11.10 -4.00 0.04
N VAL A 107 -9.78 -4.04 -0.15
CA VAL A 107 -8.82 -3.25 0.62
C VAL A 107 -7.91 -2.42 -0.28
N LEU A 108 -7.36 -1.34 0.27
CA LEU A 108 -6.29 -0.56 -0.30
C LEU A 108 -5.10 -0.53 0.64
N SER A 109 -3.92 -0.90 0.14
CA SER A 109 -2.64 -0.60 0.78
C SER A 109 -1.95 0.58 0.07
N ALA A 110 -1.04 1.24 0.78
CA ALA A 110 -0.30 2.39 0.26
C ALA A 110 1.16 2.34 0.73
N GLU A 111 1.46 2.83 1.94
CA GLU A 111 2.84 2.95 2.42
C GLU A 111 3.59 1.61 2.45
N ALA A 112 2.93 0.53 2.86
CA ALA A 112 3.54 -0.80 2.90
C ALA A 112 3.95 -1.32 1.50
N LEU A 113 3.22 -0.95 0.43
CA LEU A 113 3.58 -1.35 -0.94
C LEU A 113 4.86 -0.69 -1.45
N LEU A 114 5.25 0.45 -0.89
CA LEU A 114 6.53 1.08 -1.23
C LEU A 114 7.72 0.28 -0.68
N GLU A 115 7.50 -0.46 0.40
CA GLU A 115 8.52 -1.30 1.06
C GLU A 115 8.46 -2.74 0.53
N ASN A 116 7.26 -3.25 0.25
CA ASN A 116 7.02 -4.57 -0.30
C ASN A 116 5.88 -4.54 -1.35
N PRO A 117 6.19 -4.35 -2.63
CA PRO A 117 5.18 -4.41 -3.70
C PRO A 117 4.62 -5.83 -3.93
N ALA A 118 5.27 -6.87 -3.41
CA ALA A 118 4.82 -8.26 -3.51
C ALA A 118 3.82 -8.67 -2.39
N LEU A 119 3.36 -7.71 -1.58
CA LEU A 119 2.41 -7.93 -0.47
C LEU A 119 1.19 -8.78 -0.89
N PHE A 120 0.54 -8.43 -1.99
CA PHE A 120 -0.68 -9.12 -2.44
C PHE A 120 -0.41 -10.48 -3.10
N ALA A 121 0.85 -10.81 -3.38
CA ALA A 121 1.28 -12.15 -3.75
C ALA A 121 1.62 -13.02 -2.53
N GLY A 122 1.34 -12.54 -1.30
CA GLY A 122 1.54 -13.30 -0.07
C GLY A 122 2.93 -13.18 0.56
N PHE A 123 3.83 -12.42 -0.07
CA PHE A 123 5.17 -12.20 0.46
C PHE A 123 5.15 -11.20 1.62
N GLN A 124 5.95 -11.47 2.64
CA GLN A 124 6.15 -10.62 3.81
C GLN A 124 7.62 -10.24 3.98
N THR A 125 7.89 -9.06 4.54
CA THR A 125 9.26 -8.65 4.89
C THR A 125 9.73 -9.39 6.15
N ALA A 126 11.06 -9.45 6.34
CA ALA A 126 11.68 -10.05 7.53
C ALA A 126 11.13 -9.48 8.85
N GLU A 127 10.83 -8.17 8.90
CA GLU A 127 10.28 -7.50 10.09
C GLU A 127 8.99 -8.18 10.58
N TRP A 128 8.10 -8.59 9.66
CA TRP A 128 6.82 -9.23 10.00
C TRP A 128 6.96 -10.73 10.18
N ALA A 129 7.73 -11.39 9.31
CA ALA A 129 7.88 -12.84 9.34
C ALA A 129 8.64 -13.33 10.58
N LEU A 130 9.79 -12.71 10.90
CA LEU A 130 10.66 -13.15 11.99
C LEU A 130 10.19 -12.68 13.37
N GLY A 131 9.25 -11.73 13.42
CA GLY A 131 8.62 -11.24 14.64
C GLY A 131 7.32 -11.95 15.01
N SER A 132 6.85 -12.89 14.18
CA SER A 132 5.61 -13.63 14.36
C SER A 132 5.84 -14.95 15.11
N GLU A 133 4.80 -15.46 15.79
CA GLU A 133 4.77 -16.82 16.35
C GLU A 133 4.46 -17.88 15.28
N GLU A 134 4.14 -17.45 14.05
CA GLU A 134 3.80 -18.32 12.93
C GLU A 134 5.05 -18.78 12.16
N ASN A 135 4.92 -19.90 11.45
CA ASN A 135 6.00 -20.42 10.63
C ASN A 135 6.03 -19.77 9.25
N PHE A 136 7.23 -19.33 8.87
CA PHE A 136 7.53 -18.72 7.58
C PHE A 136 8.72 -19.42 6.94
N GLU A 137 8.67 -19.57 5.62
CA GLU A 137 9.79 -20.04 4.81
C GLU A 137 10.31 -18.92 3.90
N ASP A 138 11.56 -19.06 3.47
CA ASP A 138 12.19 -18.19 2.48
C ASP A 138 11.50 -18.37 1.12
N GLY A 139 10.76 -17.36 0.69
CA GLY A 139 9.97 -17.36 -0.54
C GLY A 139 10.80 -17.22 -1.82
N LYS A 140 12.14 -17.25 -1.73
CA LYS A 140 13.08 -17.19 -2.86
C LYS A 140 13.01 -15.91 -3.70
N LEU A 141 12.31 -14.90 -3.21
CA LEU A 141 12.24 -13.56 -3.77
C LEU A 141 13.00 -12.60 -2.85
N ASP A 142 13.99 -11.87 -3.36
CA ASP A 142 14.75 -10.89 -2.59
C ASP A 142 14.26 -9.46 -2.85
N GLN A 143 14.45 -8.57 -1.87
CA GLN A 143 14.16 -7.14 -2.08
C GLN A 143 14.91 -6.58 -3.31
N THR A 144 16.14 -7.03 -3.56
CA THR A 144 16.94 -6.61 -4.72
C THR A 144 16.32 -7.07 -6.05
N ASP A 145 15.63 -8.21 -6.09
CA ASP A 145 14.94 -8.68 -7.29
C ASP A 145 13.78 -7.76 -7.64
N LEU A 146 12.99 -7.36 -6.63
CA LEU A 146 11.92 -6.38 -6.79
C LEU A 146 12.44 -5.02 -7.25
N LEU A 147 13.60 -4.59 -6.73
CA LEU A 147 14.21 -3.34 -7.19
C LEU A 147 14.68 -3.45 -8.65
N VAL A 148 15.28 -4.56 -9.07
CA VAL A 148 15.65 -4.78 -10.48
C VAL A 148 14.42 -4.70 -11.38
N GLU A 149 13.31 -5.35 -11.02
CA GLU A 149 12.07 -5.28 -11.79
C GLU A 149 11.53 -3.84 -11.87
N TYR A 150 11.51 -3.13 -10.74
CA TYR A 150 11.11 -1.73 -10.69
C TYR A 150 11.98 -0.83 -11.59
N LEU A 151 13.31 -1.03 -11.59
CA LEU A 151 14.21 -0.24 -12.44
C LEU A 151 14.00 -0.51 -13.93
N LYS A 152 13.77 -1.76 -14.33
CA LYS A 152 13.38 -2.11 -15.70
C LYS A 152 12.11 -1.38 -16.14
N LEU A 153 11.12 -1.27 -15.25
CA LEU A 153 9.90 -0.48 -15.52
C LEU A 153 10.21 1.01 -15.63
N CYS A 154 11.09 1.57 -14.81
CA CYS A 154 11.51 2.97 -14.91
C CYS A 154 12.29 3.29 -16.18
N GLU A 155 13.08 2.34 -16.70
CA GLU A 155 13.75 2.46 -18.00
C GLU A 155 12.73 2.48 -19.13
N LYS A 156 11.74 1.59 -19.07
CA LYS A 156 10.65 1.51 -20.06
C LYS A 156 9.71 2.72 -20.02
N TYR A 157 9.46 3.24 -18.83
CA TYR A 157 8.55 4.35 -18.57
C TYR A 157 9.27 5.44 -17.77
N PRO A 158 9.90 6.42 -18.44
CA PRO A 158 10.73 7.42 -17.78
C PRO A 158 9.97 8.20 -16.71
N VAL A 159 10.54 8.26 -15.51
CA VAL A 159 10.01 8.99 -14.35
C VAL A 159 11.08 9.91 -13.75
N PRO A 160 10.69 10.98 -13.03
CA PRO A 160 11.66 11.86 -12.39
C PRO A 160 12.59 11.12 -11.40
N TRP A 161 13.90 11.35 -11.49
CA TRP A 161 14.90 10.72 -10.62
C TRP A 161 14.63 10.87 -9.12
N ARG A 162 14.01 11.98 -8.69
CA ARG A 162 13.60 12.17 -7.29
C ARG A 162 12.61 11.12 -6.80
N MET A 163 11.73 10.63 -7.69
CA MET A 163 10.76 9.58 -7.36
C MET A 163 11.45 8.22 -7.31
N ILE A 164 12.34 7.93 -8.28
CA ILE A 164 13.16 6.71 -8.27
C ILE A 164 13.96 6.63 -6.97
N ARG A 165 14.66 7.71 -6.58
CA ARG A 165 15.41 7.76 -5.33
C ARG A 165 14.52 7.47 -4.11
N ALA A 166 13.35 8.10 -4.03
CA ALA A 166 12.43 7.88 -2.92
C ALA A 166 11.94 6.42 -2.83
N HIS A 167 11.64 5.79 -3.97
CA HIS A 167 11.25 4.38 -4.00
C HIS A 167 12.40 3.44 -3.69
N VAL A 168 13.62 3.72 -4.16
CA VAL A 168 14.82 2.96 -3.79
C VAL A 168 15.02 2.98 -2.28
N HIS A 169 14.85 4.14 -1.61
CA HIS A 169 14.91 4.21 -0.14
C HIS A 169 13.86 3.36 0.57
N LYS A 170 12.66 3.23 -0.01
CA LYS A 170 11.59 2.43 0.58
C LYS A 170 11.79 0.94 0.35
N LEU A 171 12.08 0.53 -0.88
CA LEU A 171 12.34 -0.88 -1.23
C LEU A 171 13.57 -1.43 -0.50
N MET A 172 14.65 -0.65 -0.42
CA MET A 172 15.92 -1.05 0.21
C MET A 172 16.00 -0.63 1.69
N GLY A 173 14.88 -0.32 2.34
CA GLY A 173 14.88 0.21 3.71
C GLY A 173 15.65 -0.67 4.70
N GLU A 174 15.49 -1.99 4.60
CA GLU A 174 16.16 -2.95 5.48
C GLU A 174 17.65 -3.09 5.15
N TRP A 175 18.00 -3.20 3.87
CA TRP A 175 19.38 -3.14 3.41
C TRP A 175 20.10 -1.89 3.93
N PHE A 176 19.46 -0.73 3.86
CA PHE A 176 20.02 0.54 4.32
C PHE A 176 20.08 0.67 5.84
N ARG A 177 19.26 -0.09 6.57
CA ARG A 177 19.34 -0.19 8.03
C ARG A 177 20.56 -1.02 8.46
N ILE A 178 20.84 -2.11 7.76
CA ILE A 178 21.97 -3.02 8.04
C ILE A 178 23.28 -2.44 7.52
N TYR A 179 23.27 -1.84 6.33
CA TYR A 179 24.43 -1.27 5.64
C TYR A 179 24.25 0.23 5.39
N PRO A 180 24.35 1.07 6.44
CA PRO A 180 24.08 2.51 6.34
C PRO A 180 25.02 3.23 5.36
N HIS A 181 26.23 2.73 5.14
CA HIS A 181 27.18 3.29 4.18
C HIS A 181 26.65 3.23 2.74
N VAL A 182 25.91 2.19 2.35
CA VAL A 182 25.32 2.11 0.99
C VAL A 182 24.23 3.18 0.80
N ARG A 183 23.45 3.44 1.86
CA ARG A 183 22.48 4.55 1.86
C ARG A 183 23.17 5.90 1.74
N GLU A 184 24.30 6.08 2.42
CA GLU A 184 25.12 7.29 2.36
C GLU A 184 25.69 7.50 0.95
N ASP A 185 26.20 6.44 0.32
CA ASP A 185 26.66 6.47 -1.08
C ASP A 185 25.54 6.92 -2.04
N LEU A 186 24.32 6.37 -1.88
CA LEU A 186 23.15 6.77 -2.68
C LEU A 186 22.80 8.25 -2.45
N ASN A 187 22.83 8.71 -1.20
CA ASN A 187 22.54 10.09 -0.85
C ASN A 187 23.57 11.08 -1.39
N ALA A 188 24.84 10.67 -1.43
CA ALA A 188 25.95 11.47 -1.94
C ALA A 188 25.88 11.71 -3.46
N GLN A 189 25.13 10.89 -4.20
CA GLN A 189 24.94 11.09 -5.63
C GLN A 189 24.14 12.38 -5.89
N SER A 190 24.74 13.36 -6.56
CA SER A 190 24.02 14.56 -7.04
C SER A 190 23.17 14.25 -8.28
N THR A 191 23.69 13.39 -9.15
CA THR A 191 23.00 12.87 -10.34
C THR A 191 22.88 11.36 -10.23
N LEU A 192 21.65 10.84 -10.29
CA LEU A 192 21.39 9.41 -10.23
C LEU A 192 21.34 8.81 -11.66
N THR A 193 21.88 7.61 -11.83
CA THR A 193 21.85 6.88 -13.11
C THR A 193 21.43 5.43 -12.87
N PHE A 194 20.89 4.78 -13.91
CA PHE A 194 20.58 3.34 -13.84
C PHE A 194 21.83 2.50 -13.61
N VAL A 195 22.96 2.86 -14.26
CA VAL A 195 24.24 2.17 -14.08
C VAL A 195 24.65 2.16 -12.60
N PHE A 196 24.58 3.30 -11.92
CA PHE A 196 24.88 3.38 -10.49
C PHE A 196 23.92 2.51 -9.65
N LEU A 197 22.62 2.53 -9.95
CA LEU A 197 21.63 1.75 -9.21
C LEU A 197 21.82 0.24 -9.39
N TYR A 198 22.14 -0.22 -10.60
CA TYR A 198 22.45 -1.62 -10.86
C TYR A 198 23.76 -2.06 -10.22
N ASP A 199 24.80 -1.23 -10.24
CA ASP A 199 26.04 -1.48 -9.50
C ASP A 199 25.80 -1.60 -7.99
N MET A 200 25.02 -0.67 -7.42
CA MET A 200 24.62 -0.71 -6.01
C MET A 200 23.91 -2.02 -5.67
N ILE A 201 23.01 -2.51 -6.53
CA ILE A 201 22.34 -3.81 -6.35
C ILE A 201 23.36 -4.96 -6.39
N GLY A 202 24.32 -4.92 -7.32
CA GLY A 202 25.40 -5.91 -7.40
C GLY A 202 26.19 -5.99 -6.08
N ARG A 203 26.64 -4.84 -5.57
CA ARG A 203 27.34 -4.74 -4.28
C ARG A 203 26.50 -5.24 -3.11
N LEU A 204 25.20 -4.95 -3.07
CA LEU A 204 24.31 -5.48 -2.02
C LEU A 204 24.22 -7.00 -2.08
N ARG A 205 24.12 -7.59 -3.27
CA ARG A 205 24.07 -9.05 -3.46
C ARG A 205 25.38 -9.76 -3.07
N GLU A 206 26.52 -9.08 -3.15
CA GLU A 206 27.79 -9.61 -2.62
C GLU A 206 27.82 -9.65 -1.09
N LEU A 207 27.09 -8.76 -0.42
CA LEU A 207 26.99 -8.71 1.04
C LEU A 207 26.05 -9.76 1.63
N GLY A 208 25.16 -10.34 0.82
CA GLY A 208 24.24 -11.39 1.22
C GLY A 208 22.88 -11.29 0.53
N ARG A 209 21.83 -11.69 1.26
CA ARG A 209 20.44 -11.61 0.80
C ARG A 209 19.50 -11.24 1.95
N ILE A 210 18.44 -10.51 1.62
CA ILE A 210 17.31 -10.19 2.50
C ILE A 210 16.05 -10.68 1.80
N PRO A 211 15.68 -11.97 2.01
CA PRO A 211 14.53 -12.56 1.35
C PRO A 211 13.23 -11.96 1.86
N LEU A 212 12.21 -12.04 1.01
CA LEU A 212 10.83 -12.02 1.42
C LEU A 212 10.39 -13.44 1.78
N TYR A 213 9.46 -13.51 2.71
CA TYR A 213 9.01 -14.74 3.31
C TYR A 213 7.59 -15.04 2.89
N VAL A 214 7.26 -16.32 2.78
CA VAL A 214 5.89 -16.79 2.61
C VAL A 214 5.50 -17.62 3.82
N LYS A 215 4.24 -17.51 4.23
CA LYS A 215 3.70 -18.29 5.33
C LYS A 215 3.57 -19.74 4.86
N GLU A 216 4.06 -20.71 5.65
CA GLU A 216 4.08 -22.13 5.22
C GLU A 216 2.71 -22.62 4.76
N ALA A 217 1.64 -22.22 5.46
CA ALA A 217 0.27 -22.58 5.13
C ALA A 217 -0.24 -22.05 3.76
N HIS A 218 0.44 -21.07 3.17
CA HIS A 218 0.08 -20.45 1.88
C HIS A 218 1.13 -20.65 0.79
N ALA A 219 2.22 -21.37 1.09
CA ALA A 219 3.30 -21.62 0.14
C ALA A 219 2.77 -22.32 -1.14
N GLU A 220 1.97 -23.38 -0.99
CA GLU A 220 1.43 -24.15 -2.11
C GLU A 220 0.55 -23.32 -3.06
N GLU A 221 -0.25 -22.38 -2.53
CA GLU A 221 -1.14 -21.52 -3.32
C GLU A 221 -0.36 -20.47 -4.14
N ILE A 222 0.75 -19.96 -3.59
CA ILE A 222 1.61 -18.97 -4.26
C ILE A 222 2.40 -19.64 -5.39
N TYR A 223 2.91 -20.86 -5.17
CA TYR A 223 3.62 -21.61 -6.20
C TYR A 223 2.68 -22.13 -7.29
N ALA A 224 1.43 -22.45 -6.97
CA ALA A 224 0.42 -22.90 -7.95
C ALA A 224 -0.05 -21.78 -8.91
N ASN A 225 -0.03 -20.52 -8.48
CA ASN A 225 -0.44 -19.36 -9.29
C ASN A 225 0.64 -18.82 -10.24
N GLY A 226 1.78 -19.52 -10.39
CA GLY A 226 2.84 -19.14 -11.32
C GLY A 226 3.67 -17.93 -10.90
N THR A 227 3.59 -17.54 -9.62
CA THR A 227 4.42 -16.49 -9.00
C THR A 227 5.66 -17.02 -8.26
N GLY A 228 5.97 -18.32 -8.41
CA GLY A 228 7.25 -18.88 -8.02
C GLY A 228 8.35 -18.54 -9.03
N PRO A 229 9.63 -18.48 -8.60
CA PRO A 229 10.76 -18.13 -9.47
C PRO A 229 10.93 -19.07 -10.68
#